data_AF-A0A535AVV3-F1
#
_entry.id   AF-A0A535AVV3-F1
#
_cell.length_a   1.000
_cell.length_b   1.000
_cell.length_c   1.000
_cell.angle_alpha   90.00
_cell.angle_beta   90.00
_cell.angle_gamma   90.00
#
_symmetry.space_group_name_H-M   'P 1'
#
loop_
_entity.id
_entity.type
_entity.pdbx_description
1 polymer ?
#
loop_
_entity_poly.entity_id
_entity_poly.type
_entity_poly.pdbx_seq_one_letter_code
_entity_poly.pdbx_strand_id
1 'polypeptide(L)'
;MQQAPPADGWRFDPSALLRAVNVLAGWDAAVVLELLEECLSNLERTPRTTTQVTDASGLALVARLVFPSRDASHPLPAPALGQSDLAAPADQTTWPFFPLSPVDDLPFLVVGGYRAGGALDLRGWFARCAELGEVRRQPLIPRSSPVDAAEALIATPQWQILVPQARRPRYMAMIRGQALRASMPAARIPEDAGVTLANRDPAEAERLWHGYAKAVRSRAIRWDPATGRFISTAEPQIS
;
A
#
# COMPACT_ATOMS: atom_id res chain seq x y z
N MET A 1 0.77 3.43 17.26
CA MET A 1 0.34 3.07 15.89
C MET A 1 0.55 1.56 15.68
N GLN A 2 -0.50 0.78 15.38
CA GLN A 2 -0.34 -0.63 14.99
C GLN A 2 0.37 -0.69 13.63
N GLN A 3 1.43 -1.50 13.56
CA GLN A 3 2.42 -1.68 12.50
C GLN A 3 2.04 -1.16 11.09
N ALA A 4 2.79 -0.16 10.58
CA ALA A 4 2.79 0.18 9.16
C ALA A 4 3.32 -1.00 8.35
N PRO A 5 2.76 -1.30 7.15
CA PRO A 5 3.25 -2.41 6.34
C PRO A 5 4.65 -2.09 5.79
N PRO A 6 5.52 -3.10 5.58
CA PRO A 6 6.83 -2.89 5.01
C PRO A 6 6.72 -2.36 3.57
N ALA A 7 7.74 -1.62 3.11
CA ALA A 7 7.88 -1.22 1.71
C ALA A 7 8.36 -2.38 0.81
N ASP A 8 7.66 -3.51 0.89
CA ASP A 8 7.87 -4.74 0.13
C ASP A 8 6.55 -5.09 -0.57
N GLY A 9 6.48 -4.95 -1.89
CA GLY A 9 5.24 -5.13 -2.66
C GLY A 9 4.63 -6.53 -2.54
N TRP A 10 5.44 -7.54 -2.22
CA TRP A 10 4.97 -8.92 -2.04
C TRP A 10 4.26 -9.12 -0.71
N ARG A 11 4.67 -8.36 0.32
CA ARG A 11 4.15 -8.44 1.70
C ARG A 11 3.27 -7.25 2.10
N PHE A 12 3.22 -6.21 1.28
CA PHE A 12 2.58 -4.93 1.58
C PHE A 12 1.07 -5.05 1.77
N ASP A 13 0.54 -4.85 2.99
CA ASP A 13 -0.91 -4.84 3.29
C ASP A 13 -1.52 -3.45 3.10
N PRO A 14 -2.35 -3.22 2.06
CA PRO A 14 -3.05 -1.96 1.84
C PRO A 14 -3.88 -1.50 3.04
N SER A 15 -4.56 -2.44 3.72
CA SER A 15 -5.43 -2.13 4.85
C SER A 15 -4.64 -1.66 6.06
N ALA A 16 -3.42 -2.18 6.27
CA ALA A 16 -2.52 -1.71 7.33
C ALA A 16 -2.04 -0.28 7.07
N LEU A 17 -1.63 0.05 5.83
CA LEU A 17 -1.22 1.41 5.50
C LEU A 17 -2.39 2.38 5.67
N LEU A 18 -3.57 1.99 5.17
CA LEU A 18 -4.78 2.77 5.26
C LEU A 18 -5.17 3.10 6.71
N ARG A 19 -5.13 2.10 7.62
CA ARG A 19 -5.36 2.32 9.05
C ARG A 19 -4.36 3.33 9.64
N ALA A 20 -3.08 3.18 9.33
CA ALA A 20 -2.04 4.07 9.85
C ALA A 20 -2.25 5.52 9.38
N VAL A 21 -2.57 5.73 8.09
CA VAL A 21 -2.85 7.06 7.53
C VAL A 21 -4.12 7.66 8.14
N ASN A 22 -5.19 6.87 8.27
CA ASN A 22 -6.48 7.37 8.77
C ASN A 22 -6.44 7.77 10.25
N VAL A 23 -5.58 7.13 11.06
CA VAL A 23 -5.37 7.55 12.45
C VAL A 23 -4.76 8.96 12.52
N LEU A 24 -3.93 9.33 11.55
CA LEU A 24 -3.20 10.61 11.49
C LEU A 24 -3.96 11.68 10.71
N ALA A 25 -4.95 11.31 9.90
CA ALA A 25 -5.76 12.27 9.14
C ALA A 25 -6.54 13.20 10.06
N GLY A 26 -6.59 14.48 9.71
CA GLY A 26 -7.29 15.53 10.46
C GLY A 26 -6.52 16.12 11.64
N TRP A 27 -5.33 15.59 11.96
CA TRP A 27 -4.45 16.17 12.98
C TRP A 27 -3.60 17.31 12.43
N ASP A 28 -3.05 18.13 13.33
CA ASP A 28 -2.09 19.17 12.97
C ASP A 28 -0.76 18.56 12.50
N ALA A 29 -0.11 19.21 11.52
CA ALA A 29 1.15 18.74 10.94
C ALA A 29 2.25 18.50 11.98
N ALA A 30 2.36 19.38 12.98
CA ALA A 30 3.33 19.23 14.07
C ALA A 30 3.08 17.95 14.88
N VAL A 31 1.82 17.64 15.19
CA VAL A 31 1.45 16.42 15.94
C VAL A 31 1.70 15.17 15.10
N VAL A 32 1.40 15.20 13.80
CA VAL A 32 1.69 14.08 12.90
C VAL A 32 3.19 13.79 12.83
N LEU A 33 4.03 14.83 12.74
CA LEU A 33 5.49 14.68 12.75
C LEU A 33 5.98 14.07 14.05
N GLU A 34 5.53 14.58 15.20
CA GLU A 34 5.89 14.06 16.52
C GLU A 34 5.55 12.56 16.65
N LEU A 35 4.35 12.16 16.22
CA LEU A 35 3.93 10.76 16.26
C LEU A 35 4.75 9.85 15.33
N LEU A 36 5.12 10.34 14.15
CA LEU A 36 5.98 9.60 13.21
C LEU A 36 7.40 9.42 13.79
N GLU A 37 7.95 10.47 14.41
CA GLU A 37 9.26 10.43 15.06
C GLU A 37 9.29 9.53 16.30
N GLU A 38 8.22 9.55 17.10
CA GLU A 38 8.07 8.65 18.23
C GLU A 38 7.99 7.19 17.76
N CYS A 39 7.19 6.91 16.73
CA CYS A 39 7.11 5.58 16.12
C CYS A 39 8.47 5.11 15.61
N LEU A 40 9.21 5.98 14.91
CA LEU A 40 10.56 5.67 14.43
C LEU A 40 11.52 5.38 15.60
N SER A 41 11.51 6.21 16.63
CA SER A 41 12.38 6.04 17.80
C SER A 41 12.09 4.73 18.54
N ASN A 42 10.82 4.32 18.60
CA ASN A 42 10.42 3.04 19.19
C ASN A 42 10.90 1.84 18.36
N LEU A 43 10.86 1.94 17.02
CA LEU A 43 11.40 0.92 16.13
C LEU A 43 12.93 0.81 16.28
N GLU A 44 13.64 1.93 16.41
CA GLU A 44 15.10 1.97 16.60
C GLU A 44 15.55 1.35 17.94
N ARG A 45 14.72 1.45 18.99
CA ARG A 45 14.99 0.86 20.31
C ARG A 45 14.64 -0.63 20.41
N THR A 46 13.80 -1.14 19.52
CA THR A 46 13.36 -2.54 19.58
C THR A 46 14.47 -3.45 19.05
N PRO A 47 14.93 -4.45 19.83
CA PRO A 47 15.99 -5.36 19.39
C PRO A 47 15.61 -6.04 18.07
N ARG A 48 16.49 -5.96 17.08
CA ARG A 48 16.35 -6.68 15.80
C ARG A 48 16.52 -8.18 16.02
N THR A 49 15.47 -8.86 16.49
CA THR A 49 15.43 -10.33 16.38
C THR A 49 15.34 -10.69 14.90
N THR A 50 16.04 -11.74 14.49
CA THR A 50 16.27 -12.17 13.09
C THR A 50 15.01 -12.45 12.25
N THR A 51 13.81 -12.36 12.84
CA THR A 51 12.52 -12.63 12.19
C THR A 51 11.61 -11.40 12.06
N GLN A 52 11.92 -10.28 12.73
CA GLN A 52 11.13 -9.05 12.66
C GLN A 52 12.00 -7.92 12.10
N VAL A 53 12.09 -7.85 10.77
CA VAL A 53 12.28 -6.54 10.13
C VAL A 53 10.94 -5.83 10.25
N THR A 54 10.67 -5.24 11.42
CA THR A 54 9.66 -4.19 11.55
C THR A 54 10.23 -3.01 10.76
N ASP A 55 9.86 -2.95 9.47
CA ASP A 55 10.58 -2.15 8.51
C ASP A 55 10.16 -0.68 8.64
N ALA A 56 11.08 0.15 9.13
CA ALA A 56 10.88 1.59 9.24
C ALA A 56 10.54 2.23 7.88
N SER A 57 10.84 1.56 6.76
CA SER A 57 10.40 1.96 5.42
C SER A 57 8.88 2.16 5.30
N GLY A 58 8.07 1.42 6.08
CA GLY A 58 6.64 1.58 6.13
C GLY A 58 6.20 2.97 6.61
N LEU A 59 6.97 3.59 7.51
CA LEU A 59 6.70 4.96 7.97
C LEU A 59 6.92 5.99 6.84
N ALA A 60 7.83 5.72 5.90
CA ALA A 60 7.98 6.59 4.73
C ALA A 60 6.72 6.58 3.85
N LEU A 61 6.10 5.40 3.70
CA LEU A 61 4.84 5.24 2.97
C LEU A 61 3.67 5.94 3.68
N VAL A 62 3.61 5.84 5.02
CA VAL A 62 2.62 6.57 5.84
C VAL A 62 2.78 8.07 5.62
N ALA A 63 4.00 8.60 5.80
CA ALA A 63 4.31 10.01 5.59
C ALA A 63 3.91 10.48 4.18
N ARG A 64 4.21 9.67 3.15
CA ARG A 64 3.88 10.00 1.75
C ARG A 64 2.39 10.15 1.49
N LEU A 65 1.55 9.36 2.17
CA LEU A 65 0.10 9.42 2.00
C LEU A 65 -0.56 10.43 2.92
N VAL A 66 -0.10 10.59 4.16
CA VAL A 66 -0.70 11.53 5.12
C VAL A 66 -0.41 12.98 4.74
N PHE A 67 0.71 13.25 4.07
CA PHE A 67 1.06 14.55 3.49
C PHE A 67 0.99 14.51 1.95
N PRO A 68 -0.19 14.57 1.30
CA PRO A 68 -0.26 14.85 -0.13
C PRO A 68 0.41 16.20 -0.45
N SER A 69 0.91 16.35 -1.69
CA SER A 69 1.45 17.64 -2.15
C SER A 69 0.37 18.72 -2.09
N ARG A 70 0.77 19.95 -1.72
CA ARG A 70 -0.09 21.14 -1.78
C ARG A 70 -0.44 21.54 -3.21
N ASP A 71 0.42 21.16 -4.15
CA ASP A 71 0.30 21.48 -5.56
C ASP A 71 0.45 20.20 -6.40
N ALA A 72 -0.63 19.82 -7.09
CA ALA A 72 -0.64 18.64 -7.94
C ALA A 72 0.35 18.72 -9.12
N SER A 73 0.73 19.93 -9.54
CA SER A 73 1.77 20.15 -10.57
C SER A 73 3.19 19.98 -10.03
N HIS A 74 3.36 20.00 -8.71
CA HIS A 74 4.63 19.79 -8.00
C HIS A 74 4.48 18.67 -6.97
N PRO A 75 4.30 17.41 -7.40
CA PRO A 75 4.18 16.28 -6.48
C PRO A 75 5.44 16.11 -5.63
N LEU A 76 5.28 15.51 -4.44
CA LEU A 76 6.42 15.18 -3.60
C LEU A 76 7.36 14.20 -4.32
N PRO A 77 8.68 14.34 -4.15
CA PRO A 77 9.63 13.36 -4.67
C PRO A 77 9.34 11.96 -4.11
N ALA A 78 9.85 10.92 -4.78
CA ALA A 78 9.80 9.57 -4.25
C ALA A 78 10.56 9.48 -2.90
N PRO A 79 10.10 8.67 -1.94
CA PRO A 79 10.81 8.46 -0.69
C PRO A 79 12.19 7.84 -0.97
N ALA A 80 13.22 8.32 -0.27
CA ALA A 80 14.61 7.88 -0.43
C ALA A 80 14.86 6.51 0.24
N LEU A 81 14.11 5.49 -0.18
CA LEU A 81 14.18 4.11 0.35
C LEU A 81 15.29 3.26 -0.29
N GLY A 82 16.13 3.88 -1.14
CA GLY A 82 17.10 3.20 -2.00
C GLY A 82 16.59 3.03 -3.42
N GLN A 83 17.24 2.17 -4.20
CA GLN A 83 16.87 1.92 -5.59
C GLN A 83 15.72 0.90 -5.65
N SER A 84 14.54 1.33 -6.10
CA SER A 84 13.42 0.42 -6.36
C SER A 84 13.68 -0.46 -7.59
N ASP A 85 12.98 -1.59 -7.63
CA ASP A 85 13.03 -2.52 -8.75
C ASP A 85 12.27 -2.05 -10.00
N LEU A 86 11.46 -0.99 -9.90
CA LEU A 86 10.97 -0.17 -11.00
C LEU A 86 11.52 1.24 -10.87
N ALA A 87 11.87 1.88 -11.99
CA ALA A 87 12.26 3.28 -11.98
C ALA A 87 11.05 4.18 -11.64
N ALA A 88 11.29 5.23 -10.87
CA ALA A 88 10.28 6.28 -10.71
C ALA A 88 9.97 6.91 -12.08
N PRO A 89 8.72 7.28 -12.36
CA PRO A 89 8.38 8.02 -13.57
C PRO A 89 9.21 9.29 -13.71
N ALA A 90 9.67 9.59 -14.93
CA ALA A 90 10.40 10.81 -15.22
C ALA A 90 9.54 12.05 -14.93
N ASP A 91 8.26 11.99 -15.28
CA ASP A 91 7.25 12.97 -14.91
C ASP A 91 6.44 12.45 -13.72
N GLN A 92 6.71 13.00 -12.54
CA GLN A 92 6.03 12.61 -11.30
C GLN A 92 4.56 13.02 -11.27
N THR A 93 4.11 13.97 -12.11
CA THR A 93 2.69 14.38 -12.15
C THR A 93 1.81 13.25 -12.68
N THR A 94 2.38 12.35 -13.50
CA THR A 94 1.69 11.14 -13.99
C THR A 94 1.51 10.07 -12.90
N TRP A 95 2.28 10.15 -11.81
CA TRP A 95 2.23 9.22 -10.68
C TRP A 95 2.54 9.93 -9.36
N PRO A 96 1.64 10.80 -8.88
CA PRO A 96 1.93 11.78 -7.83
C PRO A 96 2.07 11.20 -6.43
N PHE A 97 1.98 9.88 -6.26
CA PHE A 97 2.16 9.17 -4.99
C PHE A 97 3.26 8.08 -5.05
N PHE A 98 4.05 8.01 -6.12
CA PHE A 98 5.05 6.96 -6.30
C PHE A 98 5.92 6.79 -5.03
N PRO A 99 6.10 5.56 -4.50
CA PRO A 99 5.82 4.24 -5.10
C PRO A 99 4.40 3.71 -4.88
N LEU A 100 3.48 4.52 -4.36
CA LEU A 100 2.11 4.14 -4.09
C LEU A 100 1.18 4.57 -5.22
N SER A 101 0.09 3.84 -5.39
CA SER A 101 -1.02 4.22 -6.26
C SER A 101 -2.34 4.03 -5.53
N PRO A 102 -2.91 5.11 -4.97
CA PRO A 102 -4.25 5.10 -4.43
C PRO A 102 -5.27 4.90 -5.56
N VAL A 103 -6.05 3.83 -5.51
CA VAL A 103 -7.20 3.61 -6.39
C VAL A 103 -8.44 3.58 -5.53
N ASP A 104 -9.35 4.55 -5.74
CA ASP A 104 -10.50 4.79 -4.89
C ASP A 104 -10.12 4.79 -3.40
N ASP A 105 -9.08 5.56 -3.03
CA ASP A 105 -8.50 5.65 -1.66
C ASP A 105 -7.83 4.37 -1.11
N LEU A 106 -7.81 3.25 -1.83
CA LEU A 106 -7.07 2.06 -1.44
C LEU A 106 -5.63 2.13 -2.00
N PRO A 107 -4.59 2.20 -1.15
CA PRO A 107 -3.22 2.32 -1.63
C PRO A 107 -2.65 0.97 -2.07
N PHE A 108 -2.07 0.92 -3.26
CA PHE A 108 -1.24 -0.19 -3.72
C PHE A 108 0.23 0.22 -3.80
N LEU A 109 1.14 -0.66 -3.40
CA LEU A 109 2.57 -0.46 -3.59
C LEU A 109 2.98 -1.07 -4.93
N VAL A 110 3.42 -0.25 -5.88
CA VAL A 110 3.67 -0.73 -7.26
C VAL A 110 5.08 -1.21 -7.53
N VAL A 111 5.99 -1.03 -6.57
CA VAL A 111 7.34 -1.60 -6.60
C VAL A 111 7.37 -2.90 -5.80
N GLY A 112 8.23 -3.85 -6.19
CA GLY A 112 8.40 -5.11 -5.47
C GLY A 112 9.30 -4.98 -4.25
N GLY A 113 10.20 -3.99 -4.24
CA GLY A 113 11.05 -3.69 -3.09
C GLY A 113 12.19 -2.75 -3.47
N TYR A 114 13.10 -2.57 -2.51
CA TYR A 114 14.21 -1.64 -2.61
C TYR A 114 15.55 -2.32 -2.37
N ARG A 115 16.57 -1.88 -3.10
CA ARG A 115 17.98 -2.14 -2.80
C ARG A 115 18.56 -0.88 -2.15
N ALA A 116 18.74 -0.91 -0.83
CA ALA A 116 19.34 0.21 -0.10
C ALA A 116 20.87 0.09 -0.06
N GLY A 117 21.56 1.23 -0.25
CA GLY A 117 23.01 1.36 -0.15
C GLY A 117 23.46 2.13 1.11
N GLY A 118 22.66 2.13 2.19
CA GLY A 118 22.94 2.90 3.40
C GLY A 118 21.76 2.95 4.37
N ALA A 119 21.88 3.74 5.44
CA ALA A 119 20.80 4.00 6.40
C ALA A 119 19.75 4.94 5.79
N LEU A 120 18.47 4.69 6.10
CA LEU A 120 17.36 5.52 5.66
C LEU A 120 17.29 6.81 6.50
N ASP A 121 17.32 7.98 5.85
CA ASP A 121 17.04 9.25 6.51
C ASP A 121 15.53 9.52 6.57
N LEU A 122 14.85 8.83 7.49
CA LEU A 122 13.40 8.95 7.66
C LEU A 122 13.00 10.27 8.32
N ARG A 123 13.82 10.83 9.21
CA ARG A 123 13.52 12.12 9.85
C ARG A 123 13.58 13.26 8.84
N GLY A 124 14.61 13.31 7.99
CA GLY A 124 14.68 14.25 6.88
C GLY A 124 13.54 14.04 5.88
N TRP A 125 13.12 12.79 5.65
CA TRP A 125 11.95 12.49 4.82
C TRP A 125 10.63 13.03 5.43
N PHE A 126 10.40 12.88 6.73
CA PHE A 126 9.19 13.41 7.39
C PHE A 126 9.14 14.93 7.32
N ALA A 127 10.26 15.59 7.63
CA ALA A 127 10.37 17.05 7.55
C ALA A 127 10.05 17.56 6.13
N ARG A 128 10.62 16.91 5.10
CA ARG A 128 10.34 17.24 3.70
C ARG A 128 8.87 17.04 3.32
N CYS A 129 8.23 15.98 3.82
CA CYS A 129 6.80 15.76 3.59
C CYS A 129 5.94 16.88 4.18
N ALA A 130 6.25 17.33 5.40
CA ALA A 130 5.51 18.42 6.05
C ALA A 130 5.77 19.80 5.43
N GLU A 131 6.99 20.03 4.93
CA GLU A 131 7.35 21.25 4.21
C GLU A 131 6.57 21.40 2.90
N LEU A 132 6.58 20.35 2.07
CA LEU A 132 6.04 20.38 0.72
C LEU A 132 4.58 19.92 0.62
N GLY A 133 4.08 19.25 1.66
CA GLY A 133 2.73 18.70 1.72
C GLY A 133 1.84 19.38 2.76
N GLU A 134 0.58 18.94 2.81
CA GLU A 134 -0.38 19.30 3.85
C GLU A 134 -0.98 18.01 4.43
N VAL A 135 -1.20 17.96 5.74
CA VAL A 135 -1.88 16.79 6.35
C VAL A 135 -3.26 16.64 5.73
N ARG A 136 -3.60 15.41 5.33
CA ARG A 136 -4.95 15.07 4.88
C ARG A 136 -5.97 15.47 5.94
N ARG A 137 -6.93 16.30 5.54
CA ARG A 137 -8.06 16.71 6.42
C ARG A 137 -9.10 15.61 6.62
N GLN A 138 -9.22 14.71 5.66
CA GLN A 138 -10.19 13.62 5.68
C GLN A 138 -9.47 12.27 5.63
N PRO A 139 -10.00 11.25 6.33
CA PRO A 139 -9.50 9.90 6.19
C PRO A 139 -9.76 9.39 4.77
N LEU A 140 -8.92 8.47 4.33
CA LEU A 140 -9.11 7.68 3.12
C LEU A 140 -10.24 6.66 3.34
N ILE A 141 -11.20 6.59 2.42
CA ILE A 141 -12.35 5.68 2.55
C ILE A 141 -12.52 4.89 1.24
N PRO A 142 -11.99 3.65 1.18
CA PRO A 142 -12.14 2.81 0.00
C PRO A 142 -13.58 2.64 -0.44
N ARG A 143 -13.86 2.97 -1.70
CA ARG A 143 -15.20 2.86 -2.29
C ARG A 143 -15.41 1.55 -3.05
N SER A 144 -14.33 1.01 -3.59
CA SER A 144 -14.31 -0.21 -4.39
C SER A 144 -13.88 -1.42 -3.55
N SER A 145 -14.26 -2.62 -3.99
CA SER A 145 -13.67 -3.83 -3.43
C SER A 145 -12.18 -3.87 -3.76
N PRO A 146 -11.31 -4.45 -2.90
CA PRO A 146 -9.88 -4.54 -3.18
C PRO A 146 -9.54 -5.19 -4.52
N VAL A 147 -10.32 -6.21 -4.94
CA VAL A 147 -10.08 -6.90 -6.21
C VAL A 147 -10.45 -6.03 -7.41
N ASP A 148 -11.50 -5.21 -7.30
CA ASP A 148 -11.88 -4.28 -8.37
C ASP A 148 -10.89 -3.11 -8.46
N ALA A 149 -10.43 -2.60 -7.32
CA ALA A 149 -9.41 -1.55 -7.28
C ALA A 149 -8.06 -2.03 -7.88
N ALA A 150 -7.67 -3.29 -7.65
CA ALA A 150 -6.48 -3.87 -8.26
C ALA A 150 -6.60 -4.00 -9.79
N GLU A 151 -7.75 -4.48 -10.29
CA GLU A 151 -7.98 -4.58 -11.74
C GLU A 151 -8.02 -3.18 -12.38
N ALA A 152 -8.66 -2.21 -11.72
CA ALA A 152 -8.67 -0.83 -12.18
C ALA A 152 -7.24 -0.25 -12.28
N LEU A 153 -6.39 -0.49 -11.27
CA LEU A 153 -4.97 -0.08 -11.31
C LEU A 153 -4.24 -0.70 -12.51
N ILE A 154 -4.32 -2.02 -12.67
CA ILE A 154 -3.60 -2.77 -13.71
C ILE A 154 -4.04 -2.33 -15.12
N ALA A 155 -5.32 -1.97 -15.27
CA ALA A 155 -5.86 -1.50 -16.53
C ALA A 155 -5.40 -0.09 -16.92
N THR A 156 -4.84 0.70 -15.98
CA THR A 156 -4.43 2.08 -16.28
C THR A 156 -3.26 2.16 -17.28
N PRO A 157 -3.26 3.13 -18.21
CA PRO A 157 -2.11 3.40 -19.08
C PRO A 157 -0.83 3.68 -18.29
N GLN A 158 -0.95 4.39 -17.17
CA GLN A 158 0.17 4.72 -16.29
C GLN A 158 0.87 3.45 -15.80
N TRP A 159 0.12 2.47 -15.30
CA TRP A 159 0.69 1.21 -14.83
C TRP A 159 1.38 0.43 -15.95
N GLN A 160 0.77 0.42 -17.15
CA GLN A 160 1.34 -0.24 -18.32
C GLN A 160 2.65 0.40 -18.81
N ILE A 161 2.80 1.72 -18.65
CA ILE A 161 4.03 2.46 -18.95
C ILE A 161 5.09 2.19 -17.87
N LEU A 162 4.69 2.19 -16.59
CA LEU A 162 5.58 1.98 -15.46
C LEU A 162 6.19 0.56 -15.45
N VAL A 163 5.40 -0.45 -15.80
CA VAL A 163 5.80 -1.86 -15.71
C VAL A 163 6.20 -2.42 -17.09
N PRO A 164 7.49 -2.78 -17.30
CA PRO A 164 7.94 -3.38 -18.55
C PRO A 164 7.14 -4.63 -18.92
N GLN A 165 6.82 -4.80 -20.20
CA GLN A 165 5.96 -5.88 -20.69
C GLN A 165 6.38 -7.27 -20.20
N ALA A 166 7.68 -7.58 -20.23
CA ALA A 166 8.24 -8.84 -19.75
C ALA A 166 8.03 -9.10 -18.24
N ARG A 167 7.78 -8.06 -17.44
CA ARG A 167 7.58 -8.16 -15.98
C ARG A 167 6.10 -8.07 -15.58
N ARG A 168 5.21 -7.69 -16.50
CA ARG A 168 3.78 -7.46 -16.21
C ARG A 168 3.09 -8.63 -15.50
N PRO A 169 3.23 -9.91 -15.92
CA PRO A 169 2.57 -11.02 -15.22
C PRO A 169 2.97 -11.10 -13.74
N ARG A 170 4.25 -10.89 -13.45
CA ARG A 170 4.79 -10.92 -12.08
C ARG A 170 4.23 -9.77 -11.24
N TYR A 171 4.18 -8.54 -11.77
CA TYR A 171 3.63 -7.39 -11.04
C TYR A 171 2.10 -7.44 -10.91
N MET A 172 1.39 -8.00 -11.89
CA MET A 172 -0.05 -8.25 -11.75
C MET A 172 -0.31 -9.19 -10.57
N ALA A 173 0.43 -10.30 -10.47
CA ALA A 173 0.32 -11.21 -9.34
C ALA A 173 0.62 -10.53 -8.00
N MET A 174 1.61 -9.62 -7.97
CA MET A 174 1.94 -8.82 -6.79
C MET A 174 0.79 -7.92 -6.35
N ILE A 175 0.25 -7.09 -7.26
CA ILE A 175 -0.87 -6.18 -6.98
C ILE A 175 -2.12 -6.96 -6.57
N ARG A 176 -2.42 -8.06 -7.28
CA ARG A 176 -3.52 -8.97 -6.94
C ARG A 176 -3.32 -9.59 -5.55
N GLY A 177 -2.10 -9.99 -5.19
CA GLY A 177 -1.77 -10.47 -3.85
C GLY A 177 -2.01 -9.42 -2.76
N GLN A 178 -1.72 -8.14 -3.01
CA GLN A 178 -2.05 -7.04 -2.10
C GLN A 178 -3.57 -6.91 -1.90
N ALA A 179 -4.35 -6.98 -2.98
CA ALA A 179 -5.81 -6.96 -2.92
C ALA A 179 -6.40 -8.15 -2.14
N LEU A 180 -5.85 -9.36 -2.33
CA LEU A 180 -6.29 -10.54 -1.58
C LEU A 180 -6.01 -10.37 -0.09
N ARG A 181 -4.82 -9.92 0.30
CA ARG A 181 -4.50 -9.65 1.71
C ARG A 181 -5.41 -8.57 2.32
N ALA A 182 -5.71 -7.50 1.58
CA ALA A 182 -6.67 -6.49 2.05
C ALA A 182 -8.09 -7.07 2.27
N SER A 183 -8.45 -8.14 1.54
CA SER A 183 -9.75 -8.82 1.62
C SER A 183 -9.86 -9.86 2.76
N MET A 184 -8.74 -10.19 3.42
CA MET A 184 -8.65 -11.17 4.50
C MET A 184 -8.88 -10.48 5.86
N PRO A 185 -10.13 -10.39 6.34
CA PRO A 185 -10.84 -11.58 6.84
C PRO A 185 -12.23 -11.79 6.22
N ALA A 186 -12.72 -10.81 5.46
CA ALA A 186 -14.10 -10.78 4.98
C ALA A 186 -14.41 -11.83 3.91
N ALA A 187 -13.42 -12.18 3.09
CA ALA A 187 -13.62 -13.02 1.92
C ALA A 187 -13.22 -14.50 2.08
N ARG A 188 -12.69 -14.91 3.25
CA ARG A 188 -12.18 -16.29 3.50
C ARG A 188 -11.16 -16.76 2.45
N ILE A 189 -10.25 -15.88 2.04
CA ILE A 189 -9.15 -16.20 1.12
C ILE A 189 -8.00 -16.86 1.89
N PRO A 190 -7.33 -17.88 1.33
CA PRO A 190 -6.12 -18.44 1.93
C PRO A 190 -5.03 -17.39 2.14
N GLU A 191 -4.29 -17.48 3.24
CA GLU A 191 -3.24 -16.52 3.60
C GLU A 191 -2.08 -16.49 2.62
N ASP A 192 -1.79 -17.63 2.02
CA ASP A 192 -0.75 -17.79 1.02
C ASP A 192 -1.22 -17.46 -0.41
N ALA A 193 -2.48 -17.08 -0.63
CA ALA A 193 -3.04 -16.94 -1.98
C ALA A 193 -2.25 -15.97 -2.88
N GLY A 194 -1.74 -14.86 -2.32
CA GLY A 194 -0.87 -13.94 -3.06
C GLY A 194 0.48 -14.55 -3.45
N VAL A 195 1.07 -15.36 -2.56
CA VAL A 195 2.31 -16.12 -2.83
C VAL A 195 2.05 -17.22 -3.85
N THR A 196 0.91 -17.90 -3.76
CA THR A 196 0.49 -18.89 -4.76
C THR A 196 0.42 -18.26 -6.14
N LEU A 197 -0.28 -17.12 -6.29
CA LEU A 197 -0.38 -16.41 -7.58
C LEU A 197 0.99 -16.06 -8.15
N ALA A 198 1.93 -15.60 -7.32
CA ALA A 198 3.26 -15.16 -7.75
C ALA A 198 4.17 -16.31 -8.24
N ASN A 199 3.89 -17.55 -7.82
CA ASN A 199 4.73 -18.72 -8.08
C ASN A 199 4.15 -19.67 -9.15
N ARG A 200 2.97 -19.38 -9.69
CA ARG A 200 2.38 -20.16 -10.80
C ARG A 200 2.76 -19.59 -12.16
N ASP A 201 2.64 -20.42 -13.20
CA ASP A 201 2.69 -19.91 -14.56
C ASP A 201 1.55 -18.90 -14.81
N PRO A 202 1.69 -17.98 -15.79
CA PRO A 202 0.70 -16.93 -16.00
C PRO A 202 -0.73 -17.42 -16.25
N ALA A 203 -0.91 -18.56 -16.93
CA ALA A 203 -2.26 -19.06 -17.23
C ALA A 203 -2.92 -19.68 -15.99
N GLU A 204 -2.16 -20.41 -15.18
CA GLU A 204 -2.64 -20.92 -13.89
C GLU A 204 -2.91 -19.78 -12.89
N ALA A 205 -2.02 -18.79 -12.80
CA ALA A 205 -2.20 -17.61 -11.97
C ALA A 205 -3.49 -16.85 -12.34
N GLU A 206 -3.78 -16.72 -13.64
CA GLU A 206 -5.01 -16.08 -14.11
C GLU A 206 -6.25 -16.87 -13.68
N ARG A 207 -6.26 -18.20 -13.83
CA ARG A 207 -7.39 -19.04 -13.38
C ARG A 207 -7.63 -18.92 -11.87
N LEU A 208 -6.57 -18.99 -11.07
CA LEU A 208 -6.64 -18.85 -9.62
C LEU A 208 -7.17 -17.46 -9.22
N TRP A 209 -6.67 -16.41 -9.87
CA TRP A 209 -7.14 -15.05 -9.64
C TRP A 209 -8.64 -14.91 -9.89
N HIS A 210 -9.15 -15.43 -11.01
CA HIS A 210 -10.58 -15.39 -11.30
C HIS A 210 -11.41 -16.06 -10.20
N GLY A 211 -10.94 -17.21 -9.68
CA GLY A 211 -11.58 -17.90 -8.56
C GLY A 211 -11.62 -17.05 -7.29
N TYR A 212 -10.48 -16.47 -6.90
CA TYR A 212 -10.39 -15.61 -5.72
C TYR A 212 -11.20 -14.31 -5.87
N ALA A 213 -11.10 -13.62 -7.01
CA ALA A 213 -11.85 -12.40 -7.28
C ALA A 213 -13.38 -12.65 -7.26
N LYS A 214 -13.84 -13.78 -7.82
CA LYS A 214 -15.24 -14.20 -7.72
C LYS A 214 -15.67 -14.42 -6.27
N ALA A 215 -14.85 -15.10 -5.47
CA ALA A 215 -15.13 -15.33 -4.05
C ALA A 215 -15.22 -14.00 -3.27
N VAL A 216 -14.28 -13.07 -3.49
CA VAL A 216 -14.31 -11.74 -2.88
C VAL A 216 -15.57 -10.96 -3.27
N ARG A 217 -15.89 -10.90 -4.57
CA ARG A 217 -17.08 -10.18 -5.07
C ARG A 217 -18.38 -10.76 -4.50
N SER A 218 -18.48 -12.09 -4.37
CA SER A 218 -19.67 -12.75 -3.82
C SER A 218 -19.99 -12.38 -2.36
N ARG A 219 -19.01 -11.84 -1.63
CA ARG A 219 -19.15 -11.45 -0.22
C ARG A 219 -19.59 -9.99 -0.04
N ALA A 220 -19.67 -9.23 -1.13
CA ALA A 220 -20.01 -7.81 -1.12
C ALA A 220 -19.21 -7.05 -0.04
N ILE A 221 -17.88 -7.18 -0.09
CA ILE A 221 -17.01 -6.62 0.94
C ILE A 221 -16.89 -5.10 0.78
N ARG A 222 -16.92 -4.37 1.90
CA ARG A 222 -16.75 -2.91 1.92
C ARG A 222 -15.87 -2.49 3.09
N TRP A 223 -15.23 -1.34 2.96
CA TRP A 223 -14.50 -0.74 4.08
C TRP A 223 -15.46 -0.33 5.19
N ASP A 224 -15.10 -0.66 6.43
CA ASP A 224 -15.76 -0.18 7.63
C ASP A 224 -14.82 0.76 8.39
N PRO A 225 -15.11 2.08 8.40
CA PRO A 225 -14.31 3.06 9.11
C PRO A 225 -14.23 2.80 10.62
N ALA A 226 -15.25 2.17 11.23
CA ALA A 226 -15.27 1.93 12.66
C ALA A 226 -14.24 0.87 13.08
N THR A 227 -14.06 -0.17 12.26
CA THR A 227 -13.09 -1.25 12.54
C THR A 227 -11.77 -1.07 11.81
N GLY A 228 -11.69 -0.18 10.81
CA GLY A 228 -10.51 0.00 9.98
C GLY A 228 -10.18 -1.25 9.14
N ARG A 229 -11.23 -1.98 8.71
CA ARG A 229 -11.10 -3.26 8.00
C ARG A 229 -12.17 -3.37 6.92
N PHE A 230 -11.91 -4.20 5.92
CA PHE A 230 -12.98 -4.66 5.03
C PHE A 230 -13.85 -5.69 5.77
N ILE A 231 -15.17 -5.53 5.65
CA ILE A 231 -16.18 -6.42 6.23
C ILE A 231 -17.07 -6.98 5.14
N SER A 232 -17.57 -8.21 5.32
CA SER A 232 -18.58 -8.81 4.46
C SER A 232 -19.94 -8.21 4.78
N THR A 233 -20.72 -7.84 3.77
CA THR A 233 -22.13 -7.44 3.93
C THR A 233 -23.11 -8.53 3.49
N ALA A 234 -22.62 -9.59 2.85
CA ALA A 234 -23.43 -10.78 2.60
C ALA A 234 -23.83 -11.42 3.93
N GLU A 235 -25.13 -11.76 4.07
CA GLU A 235 -25.65 -12.48 5.24
C GLU A 235 -24.84 -13.77 5.47
N PRO A 236 -24.57 -14.13 6.74
CA PRO A 236 -23.97 -15.41 7.04
C PRO A 236 -24.93 -16.52 6.60
N GLN A 237 -24.57 -17.27 5.56
CA GLN A 237 -25.24 -18.52 5.26
C GLN A 237 -25.00 -19.47 6.45
N ILE A 238 -26.00 -19.59 7.32
CA ILE A 238 -26.06 -20.62 8.35
C ILE A 238 -26.35 -21.92 7.59
N SER A 239 -25.34 -22.77 7.46
CA SER A 239 -25.49 -24.16 7.04
C SER A 239 -25.73 -25.05 8.24
#